data_AF-A0A7X7PPN7-F1
#
_entry.id   AF-A0A7X7PPN7-F1
#
_cell.length_a   1.000
_cell.length_b   1.000
_cell.length_c   1.000
_cell.angle_alpha   90.00
_cell.angle_beta   90.00
_cell.angle_gamma   90.00
#
_symmetry.space_group_name_H-M   'P 1'
#
loop_
_entity.id
_entity.type
_entity.pdbx_description
1 polymer ?
#
loop_
_entity_poly.entity_id
_entity_poly.type
_entity_poly.pdbx_seq_one_letter_code
_entity_poly.pdbx_strand_id
1 'polypeptide(L)'
;MNRETIEALHQLEKEKGIPFEVLISALEDALHSAYNKTANAVPFSEVRIDRETGEIHVCELVFPEGYEPEVGEEEGQEIDTSMAERVEVTPDDFGRIAAQTAKQVIYQR
;
A
#
# COMPACT_ATOMS: atom_id res chain seq x y z
N MET A 1 5.49 -7.67 14.78
CA MET A 1 5.94 -6.61 13.87
C MET A 1 4.77 -5.87 13.20
N ASN A 2 3.72 -6.54 12.73
CA ASN A 2 2.60 -5.85 12.05
C ASN A 2 1.60 -5.15 12.98
N ARG A 3 1.28 -5.73 14.14
CA ARG A 3 0.36 -5.13 15.12
C ARG A 3 0.84 -3.81 15.72
N GLU A 4 2.15 -3.68 15.93
CA GLU A 4 2.78 -2.48 16.48
C GLU A 4 2.55 -1.25 15.57
N THR A 5 2.52 -1.46 14.25
CA THR A 5 2.23 -0.42 13.26
C THR A 5 0.80 0.10 13.42
N ILE A 6 -0.17 -0.82 13.51
CA ILE A 6 -1.60 -0.48 13.68
C ILE A 6 -1.82 0.26 15.00
N GLU A 7 -1.22 -0.21 16.09
CA GLU A 7 -1.27 0.47 17.39
C GLU A 7 -0.68 1.89 17.31
N ALA A 8 0.45 2.06 16.62
CA ALA A 8 1.07 3.37 16.42
C ALA A 8 0.20 4.32 15.59
N LEU A 9 -0.49 3.82 14.56
CA LEU A 9 -1.42 4.62 13.75
C LEU A 9 -2.64 5.05 14.58
N HIS A 10 -3.21 4.18 15.42
CA HIS A 10 -4.28 4.56 16.34
C HIS A 10 -3.84 5.54 17.42
N GLN A 11 -2.60 5.43 17.87
CA GLN A 11 -2.03 6.40 18.80
C GLN A 11 -1.89 7.78 18.13
N LEU A 12 -1.40 7.79 16.88
CA LEU A 12 -1.27 9.01 16.08
C LEU A 12 -2.63 9.64 15.78
N GLU A 13 -3.67 8.83 15.53
CA GLU A 13 -5.05 9.30 15.40
C GLU A 13 -5.50 10.09 16.62
N LYS A 14 -5.22 9.59 17.84
CA LYS A 14 -5.58 10.28 19.09
C LYS A 14 -4.76 11.53 19.36
N GLU A 15 -3.46 11.50 19.05
CA GLU A 15 -2.55 12.61 19.34
C GLU A 15 -2.67 13.76 18.32
N LYS A 16 -2.79 13.43 17.04
CA LYS A 16 -2.84 14.42 15.95
C LYS A 16 -4.25 14.70 15.45
N GLY A 17 -5.25 13.91 15.84
CA GLY A 17 -6.62 14.02 15.36
C GLY A 17 -6.80 13.65 13.90
N ILE A 18 -5.87 12.88 13.32
CA ILE A 18 -5.92 12.44 11.93
C ILE A 18 -6.68 11.11 11.88
N PRO A 19 -7.74 10.96 11.05
CA PRO A 19 -8.50 9.72 10.99
C PRO A 19 -7.60 8.53 10.65
N PHE A 20 -7.79 7.40 11.34
CA PHE A 20 -7.02 6.18 11.09
C PHE A 20 -7.04 5.75 9.61
N GLU A 21 -8.18 5.91 8.93
CA GLU A 21 -8.31 5.57 7.50
C GLU A 21 -7.38 6.40 6.60
N VAL A 22 -7.18 7.68 6.92
CA VAL A 22 -6.25 8.56 6.19
C VAL A 22 -4.80 8.13 6.45
N LEU A 23 -4.49 7.71 7.67
CA LEU A 23 -3.17 7.25 8.05
C LEU A 23 -2.82 5.90 7.39
N ILE A 24 -3.77 4.96 7.37
CA ILE A 24 -3.62 3.68 6.66
C ILE A 24 -3.45 3.91 5.16
N SER A 25 -4.31 4.72 4.53
CA SER A 25 -4.22 4.99 3.09
C SER A 25 -2.86 5.61 2.75
N ALA A 26 -2.42 6.61 3.51
CA ALA A 26 -1.12 7.22 3.30
C ALA A 26 0.05 6.24 3.48
N LEU A 27 -0.11 5.24 4.34
CA LEU A 27 0.88 4.18 4.51
C LEU A 27 0.85 3.20 3.34
N GLU A 28 -0.33 2.79 2.87
CA GLU A 28 -0.51 1.97 1.65
C GLU A 28 0.16 2.64 0.44
N ASP A 29 -0.08 3.92 0.21
CA ASP A 29 0.55 4.71 -0.87
C ASP A 29 2.08 4.76 -0.75
N ALA A 30 2.59 4.98 0.46
CA ALA A 30 4.02 5.03 0.71
C ALA A 30 4.68 3.65 0.49
N LEU A 31 4.01 2.57 0.88
CA LEU A 31 4.46 1.20 0.64
C LEU A 31 4.41 0.85 -0.83
N HIS A 32 3.36 1.25 -1.54
CA HIS A 32 3.24 1.07 -2.98
C HIS A 32 4.38 1.80 -3.72
N SER A 33 4.67 3.04 -3.34
CA SER A 33 5.82 3.79 -3.85
C SER A 33 7.16 3.11 -3.54
N ALA A 34 7.29 2.46 -2.38
CA ALA A 34 8.48 1.70 -2.02
C ALA A 34 8.60 0.40 -2.84
N TYR A 35 7.48 -0.29 -3.06
CA TYR A 35 7.39 -1.48 -3.90
C TYR A 35 7.79 -1.20 -5.35
N ASN A 36 7.29 -0.11 -5.94
CA ASN A 36 7.63 0.31 -7.31
C ASN A 36 9.12 0.61 -7.53
N LYS A 37 9.89 0.84 -6.46
CA LYS A 37 11.35 1.02 -6.52
C LYS A 37 12.14 -0.29 -6.43
N THR A 38 11.47 -1.41 -6.17
CA THR A 38 12.11 -2.73 -6.11
C THR A 38 12.26 -3.33 -7.50
N ALA A 39 13.23 -4.23 -7.68
CA ALA A 39 13.48 -4.88 -8.96
C ALA A 39 12.36 -5.86 -9.39
N ASN A 40 11.51 -6.28 -8.45
CA ASN A 40 10.39 -7.19 -8.68
C ASN A 40 9.06 -6.45 -8.84
N ALA A 41 9.09 -5.11 -8.97
CA ALA A 41 7.89 -4.33 -9.15
C ALA A 41 7.15 -4.72 -10.43
N VAL A 42 5.83 -4.82 -10.31
CA VAL A 42 4.93 -5.10 -11.43
C VAL A 42 4.19 -3.81 -11.79
N PRO A 43 3.89 -3.56 -13.08
CA PRO A 43 3.39 -2.26 -13.54
C PRO A 43 2.03 -1.87 -12.95
N PHE A 44 1.18 -2.84 -12.66
CA PHE A 44 -0.11 -2.63 -12.02
C PHE A 44 -0.14 -3.33 -10.67
N SER A 45 0.38 -2.66 -9.64
CA SER A 45 0.33 -3.18 -8.28
C SER A 45 -0.53 -2.32 -7.36
N GLU A 46 -1.03 -2.95 -6.30
CA GLU A 46 -1.70 -2.29 -5.19
C GLU A 46 -1.13 -2.88 -3.89
N VAL A 47 -0.90 -2.02 -2.89
CA VAL A 47 -0.54 -2.47 -1.54
C VAL A 47 -1.75 -2.30 -0.64
N ARG A 48 -2.09 -3.36 0.08
CA ARG A 48 -3.17 -3.39 1.06
C ARG A 48 -2.64 -3.75 2.44
N ILE A 49 -3.17 -3.08 3.46
CA ILE A 49 -2.86 -3.39 4.85
C ILE A 49 -4.11 -3.89 5.55
N ASP A 50 -4.03 -5.07 6.15
CA ASP A 50 -5.08 -5.59 7.00
C ASP A 50 -5.17 -4.75 8.28
N ARG A 51 -6.37 -4.22 8.55
CA ARG A 51 -6.60 -3.23 9.59
C ARG A 51 -6.55 -3.81 11.01
N GLU A 52 -6.68 -5.13 11.13
CA GLU A 52 -6.76 -5.83 12.42
C GLU A 52 -5.43 -6.46 12.82
N THR A 53 -4.74 -7.05 11.84
CA THR A 53 -3.47 -7.77 12.00
C THR A 53 -2.27 -6.90 11.66
N GLY A 54 -2.45 -5.91 10.79
CA GLY A 54 -1.38 -5.12 10.17
C GLY A 54 -0.64 -5.84 9.05
N GLU A 55 -1.15 -7.00 8.58
CA GLU A 55 -0.54 -7.75 7.49
C GLU A 55 -0.57 -6.98 6.19
N ILE A 56 0.53 -7.05 5.44
CA ILE A 56 0.74 -6.24 4.24
C ILE A 56 0.74 -7.19 3.06
N HIS A 57 -0.18 -6.93 2.15
CA HIS A 57 -0.39 -7.72 0.95
C HIS A 57 -0.09 -6.84 -0.25
N VAL A 58 0.76 -7.34 -1.14
CA VAL A 58 0.98 -6.71 -2.45
C VAL A 58 0.24 -7.53 -3.48
N CYS A 59 -0.67 -6.87 -4.20
CA CYS A 59 -1.49 -7.49 -5.22
C CYS A 59 -1.11 -6.93 -6.59
N GLU A 60 -0.89 -7.81 -7.56
CA GLU A 60 -0.88 -7.46 -8.97
C GLU A 60 -2.33 -7.36 -9.47
N LEU A 61 -2.61 -6.32 -10.25
CA LEU A 61 -3.88 -6.08 -10.90
C LEU A 61 -3.79 -6.61 -12.34
N VAL A 62 -4.39 -7.76 -12.58
CA VAL A 62 -4.41 -8.42 -13.88
C VAL A 62 -5.72 -8.08 -14.58
N PHE A 63 -5.62 -7.36 -15.71
CA PHE A 63 -6.77 -6.97 -16.51
C PHE A 63 -7.11 -8.02 -17.58
N PRO A 64 -8.39 -8.22 -17.93
CA PRO A 64 -8.80 -9.14 -18.98
C PRO A 64 -8.29 -8.69 -20.36
N GLU A 65 -8.06 -9.67 -21.26
CA GLU A 65 -7.65 -9.39 -22.65
C GLU A 65 -8.63 -8.42 -23.34
N GLY A 66 -8.09 -7.33 -23.89
CA GLY A 66 -8.86 -6.28 -24.56
C GLY A 66 -9.33 -5.13 -23.65
N TYR A 67 -9.01 -5.17 -22.36
CA TYR A 67 -9.15 -4.03 -21.47
C TYR A 67 -7.78 -3.38 -21.23
N GLU A 68 -7.54 -2.23 -21.84
CA GLU A 68 -6.38 -1.40 -21.56
C GLU A 68 -6.79 -0.40 -20.47
N PRO A 69 -6.28 -0.50 -19.24
CA PRO A 69 -6.57 0.51 -18.23
C PRO A 69 -6.11 1.87 -18.76
N GLU A 70 -6.96 2.90 -18.62
CA GLU A 70 -6.56 4.28 -18.87
C GLU A 70 -5.56 4.69 -17.78
N VAL A 71 -4.28 4.37 -18.01
CA VAL A 71 -3.19 4.84 -17.16
C VAL A 71 -2.93 6.28 -17.58
N GLY A 72 -3.41 7.21 -16.76
CA GLY A 72 -2.96 8.58 -16.84
C GLY A 72 -1.44 8.66 -16.84
N GLU A 73 -0.88 9.52 -17.68
CA GLU A 73 0.57 9.75 -17.75
C GLU A 73 1.15 10.38 -16.45
N GLU A 74 0.28 10.68 -15.47
CA GLU A 74 0.61 11.30 -14.19
C GLU A 74 0.67 10.26 -13.06
N GLU A 75 1.80 10.24 -12.34
CA GLU A 75 2.04 9.44 -11.14
C GLU A 75 0.93 9.73 -10.10
N GLY A 76 -0.02 8.81 -9.92
CA GLY A 76 -1.14 8.96 -8.97
C GLY A 76 -2.54 9.09 -9.58
N GLN A 77 -2.71 8.94 -10.89
CA GLN A 77 -4.05 8.87 -11.48
C GLN A 77 -4.73 7.53 -11.11
N GLU A 78 -5.93 7.61 -10.53
CA GLU A 78 -6.73 6.46 -10.11
C GLU A 78 -7.07 5.59 -11.35
N ILE A 79 -6.49 4.40 -11.42
CA ILE A 79 -6.80 3.42 -12.45
C ILE A 79 -8.14 2.77 -12.10
N ASP A 80 -9.06 2.64 -13.06
CA ASP A 80 -10.28 1.85 -12.86
C ASP A 80 -9.91 0.37 -12.69
N THR A 81 -9.88 -0.09 -11.44
CA THR A 81 -9.54 -1.48 -11.08
C THR A 81 -10.76 -2.37 -10.96
N SER A 82 -11.95 -1.89 -11.36
CA SER A 82 -13.22 -2.60 -11.24
C SER A 82 -13.23 -3.96 -11.95
N MET A 83 -12.51 -4.06 -13.08
CA MET A 83 -12.39 -5.27 -13.90
C MET A 83 -11.08 -6.04 -13.64
N ALA A 84 -10.21 -5.56 -12.76
CA ALA A 84 -8.93 -6.19 -12.48
C ALA A 84 -9.08 -7.36 -11.50
N GLU A 85 -8.45 -8.48 -11.83
CA GLU A 85 -8.23 -9.56 -10.88
C GLU A 85 -7.03 -9.22 -9.98
N ARG A 86 -7.18 -9.39 -8.66
CA ARG A 86 -6.11 -9.16 -7.69
C ARG A 86 -5.39 -10.48 -7.44
N VAL A 87 -4.13 -10.55 -7.87
CA VAL A 87 -3.26 -11.71 -7.65
C VAL A 87 -2.22 -11.35 -6.61
N GLU A 88 -2.13 -12.11 -5.53
CA GLU A 88 -1.13 -11.85 -4.48
C GLU A 88 0.29 -12.15 -5.01
N VAL A 89 1.16 -11.14 -4.93
CA VAL A 89 2.56 -11.20 -5.37
C VAL A 89 3.52 -10.69 -4.29
N THR A 90 3.08 -10.69 -3.03
CA THR A 90 3.84 -10.20 -1.87
C THR A 90 5.24 -10.84 -1.80
N PRO A 91 6.33 -10.06 -1.95
CA PRO A 91 7.68 -10.60 -1.83
C PRO A 91 8.02 -10.98 -0.38
N ASP A 92 8.73 -12.09 -0.16
CA ASP A 92 9.12 -12.57 1.18
C ASP A 92 9.90 -11.52 2.02
N ASP A 93 10.75 -10.71 1.38
CA ASP A 93 11.55 -9.68 2.07
C ASP A 93 10.81 -8.34 2.25
N PHE A 94 9.59 -8.22 1.71
CA PHE A 94 8.86 -6.95 1.70
C PHE A 94 8.49 -6.47 3.11
N GLY A 95 8.37 -7.38 4.08
CA GLY A 95 8.14 -7.03 5.49
C GLY A 95 9.20 -6.08 6.06
N ARG A 96 10.46 -6.18 5.62
CA ARG A 96 11.53 -5.28 6.07
C ARG A 96 11.35 -3.87 5.50
N ILE A 97 11.11 -3.78 4.19
CA ILE A 97 10.85 -2.51 3.49
C ILE A 97 9.64 -1.84 4.14
N ALA A 98 8.61 -2.64 4.42
CA ALA A 98 7.39 -2.15 5.02
C ALA A 98 7.58 -1.56 6.42
N ALA A 99 8.33 -2.25 7.29
CA ALA A 99 8.62 -1.74 8.62
C ALA A 99 9.42 -0.42 8.58
N GLN A 100 10.31 -0.25 7.61
CA GLN A 100 11.07 1.00 7.44
C GLN A 100 10.18 2.13 6.93
N THR A 101 9.36 1.87 5.91
CA THR A 101 8.41 2.84 5.35
C THR A 101 7.39 3.27 6.39
N ALA A 102 6.82 2.33 7.15
CA ALA A 102 5.85 2.62 8.21
C ALA A 102 6.40 3.59 9.26
N LYS A 103 7.62 3.34 9.75
CA LYS A 103 8.28 4.26 10.68
C LYS A 103 8.47 5.65 10.08
N GLN A 104 8.82 5.73 8.80
CA GLN A 104 9.03 7.01 8.13
C GLN A 104 7.71 7.77 7.95
N VAL A 105 6.61 7.09 7.63
CA VAL A 105 5.28 7.71 7.48
C VAL A 105 4.77 8.18 8.84
N ILE A 106 4.85 7.34 9.87
CA ILE A 106 4.44 7.69 11.24
C ILE A 106 5.23 8.91 11.75
N TYR A 107 6.54 8.98 11.50
CA TYR A 107 7.36 10.11 11.94
C TYR A 107 7.04 11.42 11.19
N GLN A 108 6.59 11.34 9.94
CA GLN A 108 6.30 12.53 9.11
C GLN A 108 4.92 13.16 9.39
N ARG A 109 4.00 12.45 10.06
CA ARG A 109 2.62 12.89 10.32
C ARG A 109 2.45 13.37 11.77
#